data_AF-C5KLV1-F1
#
_entry.id   AF-C5KLV1-F1
#
_cell.length_a   1.000
_cell.length_b   1.000
_cell.length_c   1.000
_cell.angle_alpha   90.00
_cell.angle_beta   90.00
_cell.angle_gamma   90.00
#
_symmetry.space_group_name_H-M   'P 1'
#
loop_
_entity.id
_entity.type
_entity.pdbx_description
1 polymer ?
#
loop_
_entity_poly.entity_id
_entity_poly.type
_entity_poly.pdbx_seq_one_letter_code
_entity_poly.pdbx_strand_id
1 'polypeptide(L)'
;MATPEGSSLSVHTPPRAADSSPLPVNELRSARRELARARRSLRDIREALNNIVDNGTAENEEVIENLEHQELEALDRVSSGEARVTALQDLVDATHSEATRQASSLGGVTGRESPSNPSTSEGAGETTLSPSVGIPREDSRQEELRPEESAPRFELSPDQPFPDASRIVSGKKATTSEIGKVPVPKLQSVPYLASHLTLVEELFVEANGGVRSTSGVFQPHDHLKFTCYTKLVGSLAPYPDVSRAAHE
;
A
#
# COMPACT_ATOMS: atom_id res chain seq x y z
N MET A 1 55.91 -0.08 59.06
CA MET A 1 55.83 -1.45 58.49
C MET A 1 54.37 -1.79 58.26
N ALA A 2 54.12 -2.32 57.05
CA ALA A 2 52.91 -2.78 56.37
C ALA A 2 51.54 -2.85 57.09
N THR A 3 50.53 -2.26 56.43
CA THR A 3 49.11 -2.67 56.45
C THR A 3 48.84 -3.66 55.30
N PRO A 4 48.04 -4.72 55.49
CA PRO A 4 47.63 -5.62 54.41
C PRO A 4 46.25 -5.26 53.82
N GLU A 5 46.13 -5.58 52.52
CA GLU A 5 45.00 -6.20 51.78
C GLU A 5 43.56 -5.70 52.05
N GLY A 6 42.70 -5.46 51.07
CA GLY A 6 42.61 -5.94 49.69
C GLY A 6 41.13 -5.86 49.27
N SER A 7 40.84 -6.21 48.02
CA SER A 7 39.50 -6.38 47.42
C SER A 7 38.88 -5.15 46.76
N SER A 8 39.48 -4.73 45.64
CA SER A 8 38.77 -4.02 44.57
C SER A 8 37.96 -5.04 43.76
N LEU A 9 36.63 -5.01 43.88
CA LEU A 9 35.72 -5.72 42.98
C LEU A 9 35.88 -5.16 41.57
N SER A 10 36.51 -5.92 40.67
CA SER A 10 36.45 -5.65 39.24
C SER A 10 35.05 -6.01 38.74
N VAL A 11 34.17 -5.01 38.65
CA VAL A 11 32.89 -5.14 37.95
C VAL A 11 33.20 -5.35 36.47
N HIS A 12 33.14 -6.60 36.04
CA HIS A 12 33.25 -6.98 34.64
C HIS A 12 31.92 -6.61 33.96
N THR A 13 31.83 -5.37 33.49
CA THR A 13 30.74 -4.94 32.62
C THR A 13 30.89 -5.70 31.30
N PRO A 14 29.90 -6.50 30.87
CA PRO A 14 29.97 -7.15 29.56
C PRO A 14 30.00 -6.07 28.47
N PRO A 15 30.71 -6.29 27.35
CA PRO A 15 30.69 -5.37 26.24
C PRO A 15 29.25 -5.27 25.72
N ARG A 16 28.65 -4.10 25.97
CA ARG A 16 27.41 -3.64 25.36
C ARG A 16 27.57 -3.81 23.85
N ALA A 17 26.75 -4.69 23.25
CA ALA A 17 26.63 -4.86 21.82
C ALA A 17 26.24 -3.52 21.18
N ALA A 18 27.25 -2.73 20.83
CA ALA A 18 27.15 -1.62 19.91
C ALA A 18 27.41 -2.17 18.51
N ASP A 19 26.70 -1.59 17.54
CA ASP A 19 26.90 -1.76 16.10
C ASP A 19 26.19 -2.94 15.41
N SER A 20 24.87 -3.00 15.53
CA SER A 20 24.01 -3.44 14.42
C SER A 20 23.27 -2.22 13.88
N SER A 21 23.97 -1.47 13.04
CA SER A 21 23.45 -0.24 12.46
C SER A 21 22.25 -0.51 11.53
N PRO A 22 21.17 0.30 11.56
CA PRO A 22 20.02 0.18 10.66
C PRO A 22 20.29 0.73 9.24
N LEU A 23 21.55 0.78 8.81
CA LEU A 23 21.99 1.45 7.59
C LEU A 23 21.30 0.96 6.30
N PRO A 24 21.21 -0.35 6.00
CA PRO A 24 20.68 -0.79 4.70
C PRO A 24 19.18 -0.50 4.54
N VAL A 25 18.41 -0.53 5.63
CA VAL A 25 16.97 -0.23 5.61
C VAL A 25 16.71 1.27 5.43
N ASN A 26 17.54 2.12 6.04
CA ASN A 26 17.42 3.57 5.87
C ASN A 26 17.85 4.02 4.46
N GLU A 27 18.92 3.42 3.92
CA GLU A 27 19.35 3.65 2.55
C GLU A 27 18.32 3.17 1.53
N LEU A 28 17.73 1.99 1.73
CA LEU A 28 16.62 1.47 0.91
C LEU A 28 15.43 2.43 0.94
N ARG A 29 15.08 2.97 2.10
CA ARG A 29 14.01 3.96 2.23
C ARG A 29 14.34 5.25 1.49
N SER A 30 15.58 5.73 1.54
CA SER A 30 16.03 6.91 0.77
C SER A 30 15.94 6.64 -0.73
N ALA A 31 16.49 5.52 -1.19
CA ALA A 31 16.48 5.11 -2.59
C ALA A 31 15.05 5.00 -3.16
N ARG A 32 14.11 4.43 -2.39
CA ARG A 32 12.68 4.37 -2.78
C ARG A 32 12.05 5.75 -2.92
N ARG A 33 12.38 6.70 -2.03
CA ARG A 33 11.89 8.08 -2.12
C ARG A 33 12.48 8.80 -3.32
N GLU A 34 13.76 8.63 -3.58
CA GLU A 34 14.44 9.19 -4.75
C GLU A 34 13.84 8.64 -6.05
N LEU A 35 13.61 7.32 -6.14
CA LEU A 35 12.93 6.70 -7.27
C LEU A 35 11.51 7.24 -7.47
N ALA A 36 10.74 7.39 -6.39
CA ALA A 36 9.40 7.97 -6.47
C ALA A 36 9.42 9.41 -6.99
N ARG A 37 10.41 10.23 -6.57
CA ARG A 37 10.60 11.59 -7.09
C ARG A 37 10.99 11.59 -8.58
N ALA A 38 11.89 10.70 -8.99
CA ALA A 38 12.30 10.57 -10.38
C ALA A 38 11.11 10.17 -11.29
N ARG A 39 10.28 9.22 -10.85
CA ARG A 39 9.07 8.81 -11.58
C ARG A 39 8.03 9.93 -11.70
N ARG A 40 7.84 10.74 -10.65
CA ARG A 40 6.97 11.93 -10.71
C ARG A 40 7.52 12.95 -11.71
N SER A 41 8.80 13.28 -11.60
CA SER A 41 9.45 14.20 -12.55
C SER A 41 9.31 13.74 -14.00
N LEU A 42 9.47 12.44 -14.28
CA LEU A 42 9.25 11.89 -15.62
C LEU A 42 7.80 12.05 -16.09
N ARG A 43 6.83 11.81 -15.20
CA ARG A 43 5.41 12.03 -15.51
C ARG A 43 5.14 13.49 -15.84
N ASP A 44 5.67 14.42 -15.04
CA ASP A 44 5.47 15.86 -15.24
C ASP A 44 6.08 16.32 -16.57
N ILE A 45 7.26 15.80 -16.95
CA ILE A 45 7.89 16.08 -18.25
C ILE A 45 7.03 15.57 -19.41
N ARG A 46 6.51 14.35 -19.30
CA ARG A 46 5.61 13.78 -20.33
C ARG A 46 4.31 14.55 -20.47
N GLU A 47 3.77 15.02 -19.35
CA GLU A 47 2.59 15.88 -19.35
C GLU A 47 2.90 17.23 -20.00
N ALA A 48 4.07 17.81 -19.72
CA ALA A 48 4.53 19.04 -20.39
C ALA A 48 4.67 18.84 -21.92
N LEU A 49 5.32 17.76 -22.37
CA LEU A 49 5.40 17.40 -23.78
C LEU A 49 4.02 17.27 -24.43
N ASN A 50 3.09 16.58 -23.76
CA ASN A 50 1.74 16.36 -24.27
C ASN A 50 0.88 17.64 -24.31
N ASN A 51 1.22 18.65 -23.50
CA ASN A 51 0.51 19.92 -23.44
C ASN A 51 1.04 20.96 -24.46
N ILE A 52 2.18 20.69 -25.12
CA ILE A 52 2.70 21.59 -26.15
C ILE A 52 1.86 21.48 -27.41
N VAL A 53 1.30 22.61 -27.81
CA VAL A 53 0.68 22.77 -29.14
C VAL A 53 1.78 23.11 -30.12
N ASP A 54 2.17 22.14 -30.94
CA ASP A 54 3.18 22.35 -31.97
C ASP A 54 2.63 23.25 -33.09
N ASN A 55 3.08 24.50 -33.09
CA ASN A 55 2.76 25.51 -34.10
C ASN A 55 3.83 25.60 -35.19
N GLY A 56 4.83 24.70 -35.22
CA GLY A 56 5.93 24.70 -36.19
C GLY A 56 6.86 25.90 -36.10
N THR A 57 6.91 26.56 -34.95
CA THR A 57 7.83 27.67 -34.69
C THR A 57 9.16 27.13 -34.17
N ALA A 58 10.28 27.76 -34.54
CA ALA A 58 11.62 27.35 -34.07
C ALA A 58 11.73 27.36 -32.53
N GLU A 59 11.03 28.29 -31.86
CA GLU A 59 10.97 28.34 -30.40
C GLU A 59 10.25 27.12 -29.80
N ASN A 60 9.20 26.61 -30.44
CA ASN A 60 8.53 25.40 -29.99
C ASN A 60 9.40 24.16 -30.21
N GLU A 61 10.11 24.09 -31.34
CA GLU A 61 11.01 22.99 -31.67
C GLU A 61 12.14 22.88 -30.63
N GLU A 62 12.75 24.00 -30.24
CA GLU A 62 13.76 24.04 -29.17
C GLU A 62 13.21 23.59 -27.81
N VAL A 63 11.98 23.99 -27.47
CA VAL A 63 11.32 23.58 -26.21
C VAL A 63 11.01 22.07 -26.22
N ILE A 64 10.56 21.53 -27.34
CA ILE A 64 10.29 20.10 -27.50
C ILE A 64 11.60 19.30 -27.36
N GLU A 65 12.65 19.66 -28.09
CA GLU A 65 13.95 18.99 -28.03
C GLU A 65 14.52 18.99 -26.59
N ASN A 66 14.42 20.12 -25.89
CA ASN A 66 14.88 20.22 -24.49
C ASN A 66 14.07 19.31 -23.55
N LEU A 67 12.75 19.24 -23.71
CA LEU A 67 11.90 18.38 -22.90
C LEU A 67 12.11 16.89 -23.21
N GLU A 68 12.32 16.52 -24.48
CA GLU A 68 12.69 15.16 -24.87
C GLU A 68 14.04 14.76 -24.28
N HIS A 69 15.02 15.68 -24.28
CA HIS A 69 16.30 15.45 -23.62
C HIS A 69 16.13 15.23 -22.11
N GLN A 70 15.32 16.06 -21.46
CA GLN A 70 14.98 15.89 -20.04
C GLN A 70 14.22 14.59 -19.76
N GLU A 71 13.38 14.12 -20.70
CA GLU A 71 12.70 12.83 -20.60
C GLU A 71 13.71 11.69 -20.58
N LEU A 72 14.68 11.70 -21.50
CA LEU A 72 15.76 10.70 -21.56
C LEU A 72 16.58 10.68 -20.26
N GLU A 73 16.99 11.84 -19.75
CA GLU A 73 17.71 11.92 -18.48
C GLU A 73 16.85 11.45 -17.29
N ALA A 74 15.55 11.72 -17.31
CA ALA A 74 14.64 11.25 -16.27
C ALA A 74 14.45 9.73 -16.34
N LEU A 75 14.37 9.14 -17.53
CA LEU A 75 14.34 7.69 -17.73
C LEU A 75 15.60 7.00 -17.20
N ASP A 76 16.78 7.55 -17.48
CA ASP A 76 18.04 7.02 -16.95
C ASP A 76 18.09 7.08 -15.42
N ARG A 77 17.62 8.18 -14.82
CA ARG A 77 17.50 8.31 -13.36
C ARG A 77 16.53 7.29 -12.76
N VAL A 78 15.41 7.02 -13.42
CA VAL A 78 14.46 5.98 -12.99
C VAL A 78 15.10 4.60 -13.06
N SER A 79 15.72 4.25 -14.19
CA SER A 79 16.41 2.97 -14.38
C SER A 79 17.51 2.74 -13.35
N SER A 80 18.37 3.75 -13.13
CA SER A 80 19.43 3.71 -12.11
C SER A 80 18.85 3.57 -10.69
N GLY A 81 17.77 4.30 -10.40
CA GLY A 81 17.07 4.23 -9.12
C GLY A 81 16.44 2.86 -8.85
N GLU A 82 15.85 2.23 -9.86
CA GLU A 82 15.28 0.88 -9.78
C GLU A 82 16.37 -0.16 -9.49
N ALA A 83 17.47 -0.11 -10.24
CA ALA A 83 18.61 -0.99 -10.02
C ALA A 83 19.16 -0.87 -8.58
N ARG A 84 19.28 0.36 -8.06
CA ARG A 84 19.73 0.61 -6.69
C ARG A 84 18.75 0.11 -5.63
N VAL A 85 17.44 0.27 -5.84
CA VAL A 85 16.41 -0.26 -4.93
C VAL A 85 16.47 -1.79 -4.88
N THR A 86 16.60 -2.45 -6.02
CA THR A 86 16.74 -3.91 -6.09
C THR A 86 17.99 -4.38 -5.36
N ALA A 87 19.15 -3.78 -5.63
CA ALA A 87 20.40 -4.15 -4.96
C ALA A 87 20.35 -3.97 -3.43
N LEU A 88 19.72 -2.89 -2.95
CA LEU A 88 19.55 -2.65 -1.52
C LEU A 88 18.53 -3.60 -0.88
N GLN A 89 17.50 -4.00 -1.63
CA GLN A 89 16.53 -5.00 -1.17
C GLN A 89 17.21 -6.36 -0.99
N ASP A 90 18.01 -6.80 -1.96
CA ASP A 90 18.78 -8.05 -1.88
C ASP A 90 19.73 -8.05 -0.68
N LEU A 91 20.37 -6.90 -0.39
CA LEU A 91 21.24 -6.75 0.76
C LEU A 91 20.47 -6.84 2.10
N VAL A 92 19.29 -6.22 2.19
CA VAL A 92 18.43 -6.35 3.37
C VAL A 92 18.00 -7.80 3.58
N ASP A 93 17.65 -8.51 2.51
CA ASP A 93 17.21 -9.91 2.60
C ASP A 93 18.37 -10.84 2.97
N ALA A 94 19.58 -10.59 2.45
CA ALA A 94 20.80 -11.30 2.82
C ALA A 94 21.15 -11.11 4.30
N THR A 95 21.14 -9.86 4.79
CA THR A 95 21.42 -9.55 6.21
C THR A 95 20.39 -10.15 7.16
N HIS A 96 19.10 -10.15 6.78
CA HIS A 96 18.06 -10.80 7.56
C HIS A 96 18.22 -12.33 7.61
N SER A 97 18.60 -12.92 6.48
CA SER A 97 18.89 -14.36 6.39
C SER A 97 20.08 -14.76 7.26
N GLU A 98 21.14 -13.95 7.29
CA GLU A 98 22.30 -14.17 8.15
C GLU A 98 21.96 -14.07 9.63
N ALA A 99 21.21 -13.03 10.03
CA ALA A 99 20.76 -12.86 11.41
C ALA A 99 19.92 -14.06 11.90
N THR A 100 19.05 -14.59 11.03
CA THR A 100 18.23 -15.78 11.33
C THR A 100 19.08 -17.04 11.53
N ARG A 101 20.12 -17.23 10.69
CA ARG A 101 21.06 -18.36 10.82
C ARG A 101 21.87 -18.27 12.11
N GLN A 102 22.35 -17.07 12.47
CA GLN A 102 23.10 -16.85 13.71
C GLN A 102 22.23 -17.08 14.96
N ALA A 103 20.97 -16.62 14.94
CA ALA A 103 20.02 -16.89 16.02
C ALA A 103 19.71 -18.40 16.19
N SER A 104 19.62 -19.13 15.08
CA SER A 104 19.40 -20.59 15.10
C SER A 104 20.63 -21.36 15.58
N SER A 105 21.84 -20.85 15.32
CA SER A 105 23.11 -21.42 15.78
C SER A 105 23.32 -21.31 17.30
N LEU A 106 22.80 -20.23 17.92
CA LEU A 106 22.91 -19.98 19.37
C LEU A 106 21.77 -20.60 20.20
N GLY A 107 20.66 -21.02 19.57
CA GLY A 107 19.50 -21.62 20.23
C GLY A 107 19.44 -23.16 20.24
N GLY A 108 20.43 -23.83 19.65
CA GLY A 108 20.40 -25.26 19.34
C GLY A 108 20.93 -26.23 20.40
N VAL A 109 20.69 -26.00 21.70
CA VAL A 109 20.85 -27.04 22.75
C VAL A 109 19.76 -26.82 23.82
N THR A 110 18.55 -27.30 23.56
CA THR A 110 17.68 -27.94 24.57
C THR A 110 16.74 -28.85 23.82
N GLY A 111 16.80 -30.14 24.14
CA GLY A 111 16.17 -31.20 23.36
C GLY A 111 14.64 -31.21 23.44
N ARG A 112 14.05 -32.18 22.75
CA ARG A 112 13.46 -33.35 23.41
C ARG A 112 12.86 -34.27 22.35
N GLU A 113 13.13 -35.54 22.58
CA GLU A 113 12.83 -36.68 21.76
C GLU A 113 11.33 -36.81 21.43
N SER A 114 11.08 -37.37 20.25
CA SER A 114 9.78 -37.88 19.79
C SER A 114 9.10 -38.75 20.84
N PRO A 115 7.76 -38.80 20.79
CA PRO A 115 7.17 -40.09 20.47
C PRO A 115 5.99 -40.01 19.49
N SER A 116 6.10 -40.86 18.46
CA SER A 116 5.05 -41.75 17.90
C SER A 116 3.58 -41.30 17.78
N ASN A 117 3.08 -41.43 16.55
CA ASN A 117 1.67 -41.65 16.14
C ASN A 117 0.90 -42.60 17.09
N PRO A 118 -0.46 -42.54 17.10
CA PRO A 118 -1.18 -43.50 16.25
C PRO A 118 -2.55 -43.04 15.68
N SER A 119 -2.90 -43.69 14.56
CA SER A 119 -4.24 -44.17 14.15
C SER A 119 -5.31 -43.24 13.53
N THR A 120 -5.51 -43.50 12.24
CA THR A 120 -6.76 -43.70 11.49
C THR A 120 -8.01 -44.08 12.32
N SER A 121 -9.14 -43.41 12.06
CA SER A 121 -10.45 -44.09 11.98
C SER A 121 -11.41 -43.32 11.07
N GLU A 122 -11.89 -44.04 10.05
CA GLU A 122 -13.06 -43.71 9.25
C GLU A 122 -14.32 -43.59 10.12
N GLY A 123 -15.25 -42.74 9.70
CA GLY A 123 -16.55 -42.59 10.34
C GLY A 123 -17.55 -41.92 9.42
N ALA A 124 -18.28 -42.74 8.67
CA ALA A 124 -19.42 -42.37 7.85
C ALA A 124 -20.67 -42.04 8.71
N GLY A 125 -21.54 -41.20 8.16
CA GLY A 125 -22.89 -40.87 8.62
C GLY A 125 -23.30 -39.58 7.93
N GLU A 126 -23.98 -39.57 6.78
CA GLU A 126 -25.37 -39.95 6.52
C GLU A 126 -26.31 -39.45 7.62
N THR A 127 -27.18 -38.48 7.31
CA THR A 127 -28.67 -38.58 7.37
C THR A 127 -29.32 -37.19 7.19
N THR A 128 -30.30 -37.13 6.27
CA THR A 128 -31.50 -36.24 6.17
C THR A 128 -31.36 -34.72 6.00
N LEU A 129 -31.80 -34.10 4.89
CA LEU A 129 -33.19 -33.84 4.43
C LEU A 129 -34.03 -32.97 5.38
N SER A 130 -34.20 -31.67 5.07
CA SER A 130 -35.47 -31.14 4.53
C SER A 130 -35.49 -29.60 4.40
N PRO A 131 -36.36 -29.05 3.51
CA PRO A 131 -36.45 -27.64 3.15
C PRO A 131 -37.62 -26.91 3.84
N SER A 132 -37.63 -25.57 3.83
CA SER A 132 -38.81 -24.70 4.02
C SER A 132 -38.45 -23.32 3.43
N VAL A 133 -39.00 -22.88 2.29
CA VAL A 133 -40.38 -22.46 1.99
C VAL A 133 -40.93 -21.47 3.01
N GLY A 134 -41.00 -20.21 2.59
CA GLY A 134 -41.63 -19.11 3.32
C GLY A 134 -41.69 -17.83 2.49
N ILE A 135 -42.50 -17.83 1.42
CA ILE A 135 -43.02 -16.63 0.76
C ILE A 135 -44.43 -16.38 1.32
N PRO A 136 -44.76 -15.14 1.72
CA PRO A 136 -45.85 -14.38 1.08
C PRO A 136 -45.44 -12.90 0.82
N ARG A 137 -45.62 -12.31 -0.39
CA ARG A 137 -46.82 -11.58 -0.89
C ARG A 137 -47.46 -10.68 0.18
N GLU A 138 -47.88 -9.44 -0.04
CA GLU A 138 -48.04 -8.47 -1.12
C GLU A 138 -48.40 -7.16 -0.37
N ASP A 139 -48.01 -5.97 -0.84
CA ASP A 139 -48.94 -4.85 -1.11
C ASP A 139 -48.21 -3.51 -1.33
N SER A 140 -48.31 -3.04 -2.58
CA SER A 140 -48.92 -1.77 -2.96
C SER A 140 -48.86 -0.59 -1.99
N ARG A 141 -48.11 0.45 -2.37
CA ARG A 141 -48.62 1.84 -2.33
C ARG A 141 -47.86 2.76 -3.30
N GLN A 142 -48.66 3.38 -4.17
CA GLN A 142 -48.34 4.48 -5.07
C GLN A 142 -48.14 5.80 -4.28
N GLU A 143 -47.78 6.84 -5.05
CA GLU A 143 -47.66 8.27 -4.70
C GLU A 143 -46.28 8.63 -4.12
N GLU A 144 -45.57 9.67 -4.59
CA GLU A 144 -46.02 10.91 -5.21
C GLU A 144 -44.86 11.52 -6.01
N LEU A 145 -45.16 11.95 -7.24
CA LEU A 145 -44.32 12.87 -8.01
C LEU A 145 -44.26 14.22 -7.29
N ARG A 146 -43.06 14.67 -6.90
CA ARG A 146 -42.83 16.08 -6.62
C ARG A 146 -41.50 16.60 -7.18
N PRO A 147 -41.47 17.90 -7.51
CA PRO A 147 -40.67 18.46 -8.59
C PRO A 147 -39.36 19.09 -8.10
N GLU A 148 -38.38 19.11 -9.00
CA GLU A 148 -37.36 20.15 -9.19
C GLU A 148 -37.06 21.02 -7.96
N GLU A 149 -36.05 20.62 -7.18
CA GLU A 149 -35.31 21.57 -6.35
C GLU A 149 -33.86 21.60 -6.82
N SER A 150 -33.48 22.78 -7.31
CA SER A 150 -32.21 23.11 -7.94
C SER A 150 -31.01 22.58 -7.15
N ALA A 151 -30.25 21.66 -7.76
CA ALA A 151 -28.90 21.40 -7.33
C ALA A 151 -28.06 22.70 -7.51
N PRO A 152 -27.29 23.13 -6.50
CA PRO A 152 -26.41 24.28 -6.66
C PRO A 152 -25.37 23.95 -7.72
N ARG A 153 -25.36 24.76 -8.77
CA ARG A 153 -24.30 24.84 -9.76
C ARG A 153 -23.00 25.18 -9.03
N PHE A 154 -22.15 24.19 -8.81
CA PHE A 154 -20.79 24.41 -8.32
C PHE A 154 -20.01 25.11 -9.44
N GLU A 155 -19.97 26.44 -9.38
CA GLU A 155 -18.95 27.22 -10.05
C GLU A 155 -17.61 26.91 -9.35
N LEU A 156 -16.76 26.14 -10.04
CA LEU A 156 -15.37 25.94 -9.65
C LEU A 156 -14.66 27.29 -9.77
N SER A 157 -14.53 27.98 -8.63
CA SER A 157 -13.61 29.11 -8.49
C SER A 157 -12.17 28.61 -8.70
N PRO A 158 -11.32 29.27 -9.51
CA PRO A 158 -9.99 28.75 -9.86
C PRO A 158 -8.93 28.80 -8.75
N ASP A 159 -9.28 29.29 -7.55
CA ASP A 159 -8.32 29.68 -6.51
C ASP A 159 -8.43 28.88 -5.20
N GLN A 160 -8.99 27.66 -5.21
CA GLN A 160 -8.87 26.80 -4.02
C GLN A 160 -7.55 26.02 -4.04
N PRO A 161 -6.59 26.30 -3.14
CA PRO A 161 -5.41 25.46 -2.98
C PRO A 161 -5.88 24.06 -2.57
N PHE A 162 -5.49 23.06 -3.35
CA PHE A 162 -5.68 21.66 -3.01
C PHE A 162 -5.13 21.42 -1.59
N PRO A 163 -5.89 20.77 -0.68
CA PRO A 163 -5.35 20.42 0.63
C PRO A 163 -4.18 19.46 0.42
N ASP A 164 -3.00 19.97 0.74
CA ASP A 164 -1.71 19.29 0.70
C ASP A 164 -1.81 17.96 1.46
N ALA A 165 -1.86 16.84 0.72
CA ALA A 165 -1.98 15.48 1.23
C ALA A 165 -0.68 14.97 1.90
N SER A 166 0.17 15.88 2.34
CA SER A 166 1.56 15.62 2.72
C SER A 166 1.77 15.65 4.24
N ARG A 167 0.92 15.02 5.07
CA ARG A 167 1.31 14.70 6.46
C ARG A 167 0.29 13.87 7.24
N ILE A 168 0.40 12.54 7.19
CA ILE A 168 0.11 11.70 8.38
C ILE A 168 1.19 10.62 8.48
N VAL A 169 2.35 11.00 9.03
CA VAL A 169 3.26 10.05 9.67
C VAL A 169 2.77 9.91 11.11
N SER A 170 1.88 8.95 11.36
CA SER A 170 1.59 8.50 12.71
C SER A 170 1.34 7.01 12.67
N GLY A 171 2.08 6.22 13.45
CA GLY A 171 1.86 4.79 13.63
C GLY A 171 0.53 4.43 14.31
N LYS A 172 -0.46 5.34 14.26
CA LYS A 172 -1.83 5.11 14.68
C LYS A 172 -2.59 4.51 13.51
N LYS A 173 -3.13 3.31 13.73
CA LYS A 173 -4.05 2.65 12.78
C LYS A 173 -5.18 3.64 12.48
N ALA A 174 -5.51 3.81 11.19
CA ALA A 174 -6.59 4.69 10.81
C ALA A 174 -7.93 4.19 11.37
N THR A 175 -8.81 5.14 11.66
CA THR A 175 -10.19 4.89 12.04
C THR A 175 -11.08 4.77 10.80
N THR A 176 -12.24 4.15 10.95
CA THR A 176 -13.25 4.05 9.88
C THR A 176 -13.67 5.41 9.35
N SER A 177 -13.73 6.44 10.21
CA SER A 177 -14.06 7.81 9.81
C SER A 177 -12.97 8.45 8.95
N GLU A 178 -11.69 8.19 9.25
CA GLU A 178 -10.57 8.69 8.46
C GLU A 178 -10.54 8.07 7.06
N ILE A 179 -10.71 6.74 6.96
CA ILE A 179 -10.85 6.06 5.67
C ILE A 179 -12.12 6.53 4.94
N GLY A 180 -13.21 6.77 5.67
CA GLY A 180 -14.44 7.34 5.14
C GLY A 180 -14.26 8.72 4.50
N LYS A 181 -13.25 9.50 4.91
CA LYS A 181 -12.92 10.82 4.34
C LYS A 181 -11.95 10.76 3.16
N VAL A 182 -11.32 9.62 2.90
CA VAL A 182 -10.39 9.47 1.77
C VAL A 182 -11.16 9.71 0.46
N PRO A 183 -10.73 10.67 -0.37
CA PRO A 183 -11.35 10.92 -1.67
C PRO A 183 -10.97 9.78 -2.62
N VAL A 184 -11.96 8.98 -2.99
CA VAL A 184 -11.78 7.89 -3.95
C VAL A 184 -12.40 8.33 -5.28
N PRO A 185 -11.61 8.46 -6.36
CA PRO A 185 -12.14 8.84 -7.66
C PRO A 185 -13.12 7.76 -8.15
N LYS A 186 -14.05 8.12 -9.03
CA LYS A 186 -14.89 7.13 -9.70
C LYS A 186 -14.17 6.59 -10.94
N LEU A 187 -14.41 5.32 -11.27
CA LEU A 187 -13.91 4.73 -12.50
C LEU A 187 -14.45 5.52 -13.69
N GLN A 188 -13.56 6.00 -14.55
CA GLN A 188 -13.94 6.78 -15.73
C GLN A 188 -14.27 5.89 -16.92
N SER A 189 -13.51 4.82 -17.13
CA SER A 189 -13.71 3.88 -18.24
C SER A 189 -13.19 2.48 -17.89
N VAL A 190 -13.88 1.44 -18.36
CA VAL A 190 -13.60 0.02 -18.07
C VAL A 190 -12.16 -0.42 -18.43
N PRO A 191 -11.55 0.00 -19.55
CA PRO A 191 -10.17 -0.38 -19.88
C PRO A 191 -9.13 0.05 -18.83
N TYR A 192 -9.45 1.06 -18.01
CA TYR A 192 -8.57 1.53 -16.94
C TYR A 192 -8.84 0.88 -15.58
N LEU A 193 -9.66 -0.18 -15.52
CA LEU A 193 -10.04 -0.84 -14.27
C LEU A 193 -8.81 -1.26 -13.44
N ALA A 194 -7.82 -1.92 -14.04
CA ALA A 194 -6.64 -2.37 -13.31
C ALA A 194 -5.82 -1.22 -12.70
N SER A 195 -5.60 -0.15 -13.49
CA SER A 195 -4.93 1.07 -13.03
C SER A 195 -5.73 1.78 -11.94
N HIS A 196 -7.06 1.80 -12.08
CA HIS A 196 -7.97 2.37 -11.09
C HIS A 196 -7.93 1.62 -9.76
N LEU A 197 -8.02 0.28 -9.78
CA LEU A 197 -7.91 -0.53 -8.57
C LEU A 197 -6.57 -0.29 -7.86
N THR A 198 -5.47 -0.26 -8.62
CA THR A 198 -4.14 0.01 -8.09
C THR A 198 -4.07 1.37 -7.40
N LEU A 199 -4.64 2.41 -8.03
CA LEU A 199 -4.71 3.77 -7.46
C LEU A 199 -5.54 3.80 -6.16
N VAL A 200 -6.70 3.15 -6.14
CA VAL A 200 -7.57 3.12 -4.94
C VAL A 200 -6.88 2.39 -3.79
N GLU A 201 -6.19 1.29 -4.06
CA GLU A 201 -5.38 0.59 -3.06
C GLU A 201 -4.25 1.47 -2.52
N GLU A 202 -3.55 2.19 -3.38
CA GLU A 202 -2.49 3.12 -2.97
C GLU A 202 -3.03 4.20 -2.03
N LEU A 203 -4.19 4.79 -2.36
CA LEU A 203 -4.86 5.76 -1.49
C LEU A 203 -5.22 5.16 -0.12
N PHE A 204 -5.67 3.90 -0.07
CA PHE A 204 -5.93 3.24 1.21
C PHE A 204 -4.67 2.93 2.01
N VAL A 205 -3.56 2.56 1.35
CA VAL A 205 -2.27 2.37 2.03
C VAL A 205 -1.75 3.70 2.58
N GLU A 206 -1.82 4.78 1.80
CA GLU A 206 -1.43 6.11 2.23
C GLU A 206 -2.26 6.61 3.43
N ALA A 207 -3.56 6.29 3.44
CA ALA A 207 -4.45 6.58 4.55
C ALA A 207 -4.33 5.59 5.73
N ASN A 208 -3.34 4.69 5.73
CA ASN A 208 -3.13 3.66 6.75
C ASN A 208 -4.35 2.74 6.98
N GLY A 209 -5.08 2.46 5.89
CA GLY A 209 -6.23 1.55 5.85
C GLY A 209 -5.86 0.08 5.72
N GLY A 210 -4.62 -0.19 5.30
CA GLY A 210 -4.09 -1.54 5.13
C GLY A 210 -2.62 -1.52 4.75
N VAL A 211 -2.10 -2.69 4.45
CA VAL A 211 -0.70 -2.90 4.06
C VAL A 211 -0.65 -3.64 2.73
N ARG A 212 0.30 -3.28 1.86
CA ARG A 212 0.58 -4.05 0.66
C ARG A 212 1.52 -5.20 1.03
N SER A 213 1.11 -6.43 0.73
CA SER A 213 1.91 -7.62 0.97
C SER A 213 3.17 -7.61 0.10
N THR A 214 4.11 -8.50 0.41
CA THR A 214 5.29 -8.75 -0.43
C THR A 214 4.94 -9.27 -1.82
N SER A 215 3.76 -9.87 -1.98
CA SER A 215 3.20 -10.29 -3.27
C SER A 215 2.52 -9.16 -4.06
N GLY A 216 2.50 -7.94 -3.53
CA GLY A 216 1.87 -6.78 -4.17
C GLY A 216 0.36 -6.67 -3.95
N VAL A 217 -0.25 -7.61 -3.22
CA VAL A 217 -1.68 -7.61 -2.92
C VAL A 217 -1.99 -6.65 -1.78
N PHE A 218 -2.98 -5.79 -1.94
CA PHE A 218 -3.46 -4.96 -0.85
C PHE A 218 -4.23 -5.78 0.19
N GLN A 219 -3.81 -5.67 1.45
CA GLN A 219 -4.44 -6.33 2.59
C GLN A 219 -4.99 -5.27 3.56
N PRO A 220 -6.31 -4.98 3.52
CA PRO A 220 -6.94 -4.06 4.44
C PRO A 220 -6.87 -4.58 5.88
N HIS A 221 -6.72 -3.68 6.85
CA HIS A 221 -6.81 -4.05 8.27
C HIS A 221 -8.19 -4.60 8.61
N ASP A 222 -8.26 -5.59 9.51
CA ASP A 222 -9.50 -6.32 9.83
C ASP A 222 -10.68 -5.40 10.19
N HIS A 223 -10.43 -4.34 10.97
CA HIS A 223 -11.45 -3.37 11.38
C HIS A 223 -11.85 -2.37 10.30
N LEU A 224 -11.14 -2.34 9.16
CA LEU A 224 -11.37 -1.40 8.04
C LEU A 224 -11.81 -2.10 6.76
N LYS A 225 -11.76 -3.44 6.69
CA LYS A 225 -12.14 -4.23 5.51
C LYS A 225 -13.44 -3.75 4.90
N PHE A 226 -14.51 -3.71 5.69
CA PHE A 226 -15.83 -3.31 5.21
C PHE A 226 -15.83 -1.89 4.62
N THR A 227 -15.17 -0.93 5.28
CA THR A 227 -15.09 0.46 4.81
C THR A 227 -14.29 0.57 3.50
N CYS A 228 -13.14 -0.10 3.40
CA CYS A 228 -12.33 -0.15 2.19
C CYS A 228 -13.10 -0.78 1.02
N TYR A 229 -13.77 -1.91 1.24
CA TYR A 229 -14.59 -2.56 0.21
C TYR A 229 -15.77 -1.69 -0.22
N THR A 230 -16.49 -1.07 0.73
CA THR A 230 -17.63 -0.18 0.41
C THR A 230 -17.19 1.00 -0.45
N LYS A 231 -16.04 1.61 -0.12
CA LYS A 231 -15.44 2.70 -0.91
C LYS A 231 -14.99 2.23 -2.29
N LEU A 232 -14.36 1.06 -2.38
CA LEU A 232 -13.92 0.47 -3.64
C LEU A 232 -15.11 0.20 -4.56
N VAL A 233 -16.14 -0.49 -4.07
CA VAL A 233 -17.38 -0.74 -4.80
C VAL A 233 -18.05 0.57 -5.21
N GLY A 234 -18.12 1.54 -4.31
CA GLY A 234 -18.66 2.88 -4.62
C GLY A 234 -17.91 3.61 -5.73
N SER A 235 -16.60 3.36 -5.87
CA SER A 235 -15.79 3.89 -6.98
C SER A 235 -16.17 3.28 -8.34
N LEU A 236 -16.71 2.06 -8.33
CA LEU A 236 -17.15 1.31 -9.51
C LEU A 236 -18.63 1.55 -9.85
N ALA A 237 -19.36 2.35 -9.06
CA ALA A 237 -20.80 2.61 -9.24
C ALA A 237 -21.24 3.01 -10.67
N PRO A 238 -20.43 3.73 -11.50
CA PRO A 238 -20.80 4.00 -12.88
C PRO A 238 -20.90 2.76 -13.78
N TYR A 239 -20.32 1.63 -13.37
CA TYR A 239 -20.21 0.39 -14.12
C TYR A 239 -20.78 -0.80 -13.33
N PRO A 240 -22.11 -1.00 -13.33
CA PRO A 240 -22.78 -1.98 -12.46
C PRO A 240 -22.35 -3.43 -12.72
N ASP A 241 -21.99 -3.78 -13.96
CA ASP A 241 -21.52 -5.13 -14.30
C ASP A 241 -20.16 -5.44 -13.66
N VAL A 242 -19.26 -4.45 -13.63
CA VAL A 242 -17.95 -4.55 -12.96
C VAL A 242 -18.13 -4.55 -11.43
N SER A 243 -19.06 -3.74 -10.93
CA SER A 243 -19.38 -3.70 -9.50
C SER A 243 -19.98 -5.02 -9.01
N ARG A 244 -20.79 -5.71 -9.82
CA ARG A 244 -21.37 -7.02 -9.47
C ARG A 244 -20.29 -8.10 -9.41
N ALA A 245 -19.37 -8.12 -10.38
CA ALA A 245 -18.25 -9.04 -10.39
C ALA A 245 -17.29 -8.85 -9.19
N ALA A 246 -17.24 -7.66 -8.60
CA ALA A 246 -16.45 -7.38 -7.40
C ALA A 246 -17.12 -7.87 -6.09
N HIS A 247 -18.40 -8.27 -6.14
CA HIS A 247 -19.15 -8.80 -4.99
C HIS A 247 -19.22 -10.33 -4.94
N GLU A 248 -18.91 -11.01 -6.05
CA GLU A 248 -18.82 -12.47 -6.17
C GLU A 248 -17.45 -12.99 -5.69
#